data_AF-D6U0Z9-F1
#
_entry.id   AF-D6U0Z9-F1
#
_cell.length_a   1.000
_cell.length_b   1.000
_cell.length_c   1.000
_cell.angle_alpha   90.00
_cell.angle_beta   90.00
_cell.angle_gamma   90.00
#
_symmetry.space_group_name_H-M   'P 1'
#
loop_
_entity.id
_entity.type
_entity.pdbx_description
1 polymer ?
#
loop_
_entity_poly.entity_id
_entity_poly.type
_entity_poly.pdbx_seq_one_letter_code
_entity_poly.pdbx_strand_id
1 'polypeptide(L)'
;MPRASVEPLPIPGHFAARPFCTNQGHFLNFSASETVEMVASGQSINTRAKGRFSIQTLTRNSALLYFFGIKVYESLDSAYSTPIRPLASFNATVTCEQGVFAFKKQKFIGNGNENWEEDSWPCLLYHARYVFEPDPLYPLIANNPASLPEGQTPGPAHYYRLGDQQELTRKELLDMGISPIYEHCLEK
;
A
#
# COMPACT_ATOMS: atom_id res chain seq x y z
N MET A 1 -14.46 13.98 34.72
CA MET A 1 -13.23 14.12 33.90
C MET A 1 -13.65 14.17 32.44
N PRO A 2 -13.25 15.21 31.67
CA PRO A 2 -13.51 15.24 30.23
C PRO A 2 -12.74 14.10 29.56
N ARG A 3 -13.45 13.24 28.81
CA ARG A 3 -12.80 12.23 27.96
C ARG A 3 -12.07 12.99 26.86
N ALA A 4 -10.73 12.96 26.87
CA ALA A 4 -9.95 13.43 25.74
C ALA A 4 -10.42 12.66 24.50
N SER A 5 -10.95 13.38 23.51
CA SER A 5 -11.29 12.79 22.23
C SER A 5 -10.01 12.22 21.63
N VAL A 6 -9.99 10.90 21.43
CA VAL A 6 -8.95 10.25 20.66
C VAL A 6 -9.15 10.73 19.22
N GLU A 7 -8.19 11.48 18.68
CA GLU A 7 -8.21 11.81 17.26
C GLU A 7 -8.18 10.51 16.45
N PRO A 8 -9.05 10.38 15.44
CA PRO A 8 -9.14 9.17 14.64
C PRO A 8 -7.88 9.00 13.79
N LEU A 9 -7.46 7.75 13.62
CA LEU A 9 -6.34 7.40 12.74
C LEU A 9 -6.63 7.91 11.31
N PRO A 10 -5.73 8.68 10.67
CA PRO A 10 -5.97 9.24 9.33
C PRO A 10 -5.87 8.15 8.26
N ILE A 11 -7.02 7.57 7.87
CA ILE A 11 -7.12 6.53 6.84
C ILE A 11 -7.26 7.07 5.41
N PRO A 12 -7.99 8.16 5.11
CA PRO A 12 -8.13 8.61 3.72
C PRO A 12 -6.78 8.91 3.06
N GLY A 13 -6.57 8.45 1.83
CA GLY A 13 -5.33 8.64 1.08
C GLY A 13 -4.98 7.45 0.18
N HIS A 14 -3.87 7.61 -0.53
CA HIS A 14 -3.30 6.57 -1.39
C HIS A 14 -2.15 5.86 -0.68
N PHE A 15 -2.17 4.54 -0.69
CA PHE A 15 -1.25 3.68 0.04
C PHE A 15 -0.64 2.65 -0.90
N ALA A 16 0.68 2.46 -0.83
CA ALA A 16 1.38 1.45 -1.62
C ALA A 16 2.07 0.44 -0.69
N ALA A 17 1.97 -0.85 -1.03
CA ALA A 17 2.65 -1.90 -0.26
C ALA A 17 4.17 -1.90 -0.50
N ARG A 18 4.60 -1.54 -1.72
CA ARG A 18 6.00 -1.47 -2.15
C ARG A 18 6.25 -0.18 -2.92
N PRO A 19 6.28 1.00 -2.25
CA PRO A 19 6.37 2.30 -2.91
C PRO A 19 7.66 2.49 -3.73
N PHE A 20 8.67 1.65 -3.49
CA PHE A 20 9.97 1.68 -4.17
C PHE A 20 10.02 0.86 -5.45
N CYS A 21 9.02 0.02 -5.73
CA CYS A 21 8.95 -0.82 -6.94
C CYS A 21 8.01 -0.20 -7.98
N THR A 22 8.55 0.25 -9.11
CA THR A 22 7.74 0.90 -10.17
C THR A 22 6.81 -0.08 -10.90
N ASN A 23 7.11 -1.37 -10.84
CA ASN A 23 6.43 -2.41 -11.64
C ASN A 23 5.42 -3.26 -10.85
N GLN A 24 5.18 -2.96 -9.57
CA GLN A 24 4.29 -3.77 -8.70
C GLN A 24 3.21 -2.90 -8.07
N GLY A 25 2.09 -2.74 -8.78
CA GLY A 25 0.95 -1.89 -8.44
C GLY A 25 0.05 -2.44 -7.33
N HIS A 26 0.61 -2.85 -6.19
CA HIS A 26 -0.17 -3.19 -5.00
C HIS A 26 -0.51 -1.92 -4.23
N PHE A 27 -1.71 -1.38 -4.43
CA PHE A 27 -2.14 -0.16 -3.79
C PHE A 27 -3.57 -0.20 -3.27
N LEU A 28 -3.81 0.65 -2.28
CA LEU A 28 -5.13 0.94 -1.72
C LEU A 28 -5.35 2.45 -1.82
N ASN A 29 -6.54 2.85 -2.25
CA ASN A 29 -6.91 4.26 -2.30
C ASN A 29 -8.23 4.45 -1.54
N PHE A 30 -8.15 5.09 -0.38
CA PHE A 30 -9.27 5.38 0.49
C PHE A 30 -9.72 6.82 0.28
N SER A 31 -10.94 7.03 -0.21
CA SER A 31 -11.49 8.38 -0.35
C SER A 31 -12.05 8.90 0.98
N ALA A 32 -12.15 10.22 1.10
CA ALA A 32 -12.90 10.86 2.20
C ALA A 32 -14.41 10.55 2.16
N SER A 33 -14.93 10.09 1.02
CA SER A 33 -16.32 9.69 0.80
C SER A 33 -16.58 8.21 1.07
N GLU A 34 -15.74 7.55 1.86
CA GLU A 34 -15.91 6.14 2.25
C GLU A 34 -15.87 5.15 1.08
N THR A 35 -15.23 5.51 -0.02
CA THR A 35 -14.97 4.60 -1.14
C THR A 35 -13.55 4.08 -1.08
N VAL A 36 -13.37 2.82 -1.46
CA VAL A 36 -12.05 2.20 -1.54
C VAL A 36 -11.83 1.66 -2.94
N GLU A 37 -10.65 1.91 -3.47
CA GLU A 37 -10.10 1.20 -4.61
C GLU A 37 -8.93 0.34 -4.12
N MET A 38 -8.87 -0.88 -4.65
CA MET A 38 -7.87 -1.88 -4.35
C MET A 38 -7.29 -2.36 -5.66
N VAL A 39 -5.96 -2.35 -5.80
CA VAL A 39 -5.29 -2.90 -6.98
C VAL A 39 -4.20 -3.83 -6.52
N ALA A 40 -4.20 -5.02 -7.11
CA ALA A 40 -3.14 -6.01 -6.98
C ALA A 40 -2.60 -6.30 -8.38
N SER A 41 -1.33 -5.94 -8.60
CA SER A 41 -0.66 -6.09 -9.90
C SER A 41 0.71 -6.76 -9.74
N GLY A 42 0.97 -7.78 -10.55
CA GLY A 42 2.20 -8.58 -10.62
C GLY A 42 2.19 -9.48 -11.88
N GLN A 43 3.21 -10.34 -12.05
CA GLN A 43 3.39 -11.13 -13.29
C GLN A 43 2.19 -12.01 -13.66
N SER A 44 1.44 -12.52 -12.67
CA SER A 44 0.29 -13.39 -12.87
C SER A 44 -1.02 -12.84 -12.31
N ILE A 45 -0.98 -11.70 -11.63
CA ILE A 45 -2.13 -11.09 -10.96
C ILE A 45 -2.29 -9.69 -11.53
N ASN A 46 -3.44 -9.41 -12.13
CA ASN A 46 -3.77 -8.05 -12.48
C ASN A 46 -5.26 -7.84 -12.23
N THR A 47 -5.58 -7.40 -11.02
CA THR A 47 -6.96 -7.27 -10.55
C THR A 47 -7.16 -5.91 -9.89
N ARG A 48 -8.33 -5.35 -10.17
CA ARG A 48 -8.79 -4.09 -9.59
C ARG A 48 -10.13 -4.33 -8.93
N ALA A 49 -10.35 -3.72 -7.78
CA ALA A 49 -11.62 -3.76 -7.10
C ALA A 49 -12.00 -2.40 -6.54
N LYS A 50 -13.30 -2.15 -6.44
CA LYS A 50 -13.86 -0.92 -5.90
C LYS A 50 -15.09 -1.22 -5.07
N GLY A 51 -15.26 -0.48 -3.98
CA GLY A 51 -16.47 -0.53 -3.17
C GLY A 51 -16.43 0.49 -2.06
N ARG A 52 -16.93 0.13 -0.88
CA ARG A 52 -17.02 1.03 0.27
C ARG A 52 -16.26 0.49 1.47
N PHE A 53 -15.91 1.41 2.35
CA PHE A 53 -15.34 1.08 3.64
C PHE A 53 -15.94 1.93 4.76
N SER A 54 -15.90 1.44 5.99
CA SER A 54 -16.14 2.26 7.18
C SER A 54 -15.03 2.03 8.20
N ILE A 55 -14.81 3.02 9.06
CA ILE A 55 -13.72 3.03 10.03
C ILE A 55 -14.32 2.99 11.44
N GLN A 56 -13.90 2.02 12.24
CA GLN A 56 -14.09 2.03 13.69
C GLN A 56 -12.74 2.28 14.36
N THR A 57 -12.58 3.44 15.01
CA THR A 57 -11.37 3.74 15.77
C THR A 57 -11.27 2.80 16.97
N LEU A 58 -10.13 2.11 17.12
CA LEU A 58 -9.85 1.23 18.26
C LEU A 58 -8.96 1.94 19.27
N THR A 59 -7.88 2.56 18.79
CA THR A 59 -6.94 3.36 19.58
C THR A 59 -6.51 4.60 18.80
N ARG A 60 -5.61 5.43 19.36
CA ARG A 60 -5.00 6.56 18.64
C ARG A 60 -4.25 6.12 17.37
N ASN A 61 -3.69 4.92 17.38
CA ASN A 61 -2.83 4.43 16.30
C ASN A 61 -3.45 3.23 15.58
N SER A 62 -4.67 2.81 15.90
CA SER A 62 -5.29 1.65 15.26
C SER A 62 -6.78 1.81 15.02
N ALA A 63 -7.25 1.20 13.93
CA ALA A 63 -8.65 1.18 13.53
C ALA A 63 -9.03 -0.17 12.94
N LEU A 64 -10.29 -0.54 13.07
CA LEU A 64 -10.90 -1.65 12.34
C LEU A 64 -11.59 -1.09 11.10
N LEU A 65 -11.21 -1.58 9.93
CA LEU A 65 -11.81 -1.23 8.66
C LEU A 65 -12.79 -2.31 8.24
N TYR A 66 -14.01 -1.92 7.92
CA TYR A 66 -15.02 -2.81 7.35
C TYR A 66 -15.17 -2.53 5.87
N PHE A 67 -14.96 -3.55 5.04
CA PHE A 67 -15.05 -3.48 3.59
C PHE A 67 -16.35 -4.14 3.12
N PHE A 68 -17.14 -3.43 2.31
CA PHE A 68 -18.42 -3.91 1.85
C PHE A 68 -18.79 -3.38 0.47
N GLY A 69 -19.66 -4.11 -0.24
CA GLY A 69 -20.05 -3.78 -1.60
C GLY A 69 -18.88 -3.77 -2.60
N ILE A 70 -17.79 -4.49 -2.29
CA ILE A 70 -16.62 -4.57 -3.14
C ILE A 70 -16.94 -5.38 -4.41
N LYS A 71 -16.66 -4.80 -5.56
CA LYS A 71 -16.77 -5.43 -6.88
C LYS A 71 -15.39 -5.51 -7.52
N VAL A 72 -15.10 -6.64 -8.15
CA VAL A 72 -13.86 -6.89 -8.89
C VAL A 72 -14.09 -6.60 -10.37
N TYR A 73 -13.11 -5.99 -11.02
CA TYR A 73 -13.12 -5.56 -12.40
C TYR A 73 -11.91 -6.12 -13.14
N GLU A 74 -11.98 -6.14 -14.47
CA GLU A 74 -10.80 -6.40 -15.30
C GLU A 74 -9.78 -5.29 -15.07
N SER A 75 -8.49 -5.63 -15.01
CA SER A 75 -7.46 -4.63 -14.70
C SER A 75 -7.41 -3.45 -15.67
N LEU A 76 -7.67 -3.72 -16.96
CA LEU A 76 -7.66 -2.69 -18.00
C LEU A 76 -8.92 -1.81 -17.98
N ASP A 77 -9.98 -2.22 -17.26
CA ASP A 77 -11.22 -1.45 -17.14
C ASP A 77 -11.07 -0.33 -16.09
N SER A 78 -10.37 0.73 -16.50
CA SER A 78 -10.23 1.96 -15.70
C SER A 78 -11.54 2.72 -15.48
N ALA A 79 -12.59 2.41 -16.27
CA ALA A 79 -13.90 3.04 -16.16
C ALA A 79 -14.83 2.33 -15.16
N TYR A 80 -14.43 1.15 -14.64
CA TYR A 80 -15.26 0.30 -13.77
C TYR A 80 -16.64 0.02 -14.39
N SER A 81 -16.65 -0.25 -15.69
CA SER A 81 -17.86 -0.42 -16.48
C SER A 81 -18.64 -1.69 -16.10
N THR A 82 -17.97 -2.83 -16.05
CA THR A 82 -18.62 -4.14 -15.84
C THR A 82 -17.90 -4.93 -14.75
N PRO A 83 -18.54 -5.21 -13.61
CA PRO A 83 -17.93 -6.02 -12.57
C PRO A 83 -17.89 -7.49 -12.99
N ILE A 84 -16.73 -8.13 -12.83
CA ILE A 84 -16.53 -9.57 -13.04
C ILE A 84 -17.29 -10.35 -11.96
N ARG A 85 -17.13 -9.94 -10.70
CA ARG A 85 -17.73 -10.61 -9.54
C ARG A 85 -17.78 -9.70 -8.31
N PRO A 86 -18.69 -9.93 -7.36
CA PRO A 86 -18.61 -9.34 -6.03
C PRO A 86 -17.57 -10.06 -5.15
N LEU A 87 -17.07 -9.37 -4.12
CA LEU A 87 -16.42 -9.99 -2.97
C LEU A 87 -17.36 -10.00 -1.77
N ALA A 88 -17.24 -11.03 -0.92
CA ALA A 88 -17.87 -11.03 0.38
C ALA A 88 -17.34 -9.85 1.23
N SER A 89 -18.15 -9.36 2.16
CA SER A 89 -17.69 -8.33 3.09
C SER A 89 -16.63 -8.92 4.03
N PHE A 90 -15.62 -8.13 4.35
CA PHE A 90 -14.52 -8.54 5.21
C PHE A 90 -14.04 -7.34 6.04
N ASN A 91 -13.14 -7.60 6.98
CA ASN A 91 -12.53 -6.55 7.78
C ASN A 91 -11.01 -6.72 7.82
N ALA A 92 -10.33 -5.62 8.12
CA ALA A 92 -8.90 -5.62 8.43
C ALA A 92 -8.65 -4.63 9.56
N THR A 93 -7.85 -5.04 10.54
CA THR A 93 -7.30 -4.11 11.51
C THR A 93 -6.11 -3.40 10.87
N VAL A 94 -6.06 -2.09 11.00
CA VAL A 94 -4.91 -1.29 10.57
C VAL A 94 -4.27 -0.61 11.77
N THR A 95 -2.95 -0.70 11.86
CA THR A 95 -2.15 -0.03 12.89
C THR A 95 -1.11 0.87 12.22
N CYS A 96 -1.06 2.14 12.63
CA CYS A 96 -0.02 3.08 12.21
C CYS A 96 1.18 2.96 13.14
N GLU A 97 2.30 2.51 12.59
CA GLU A 97 3.59 2.41 13.25
C GLU A 97 4.44 3.62 12.88
N GLN A 98 4.81 4.42 13.89
CA GLN A 98 5.75 5.52 13.73
C GLN A 98 7.17 4.97 13.63
N GLY A 99 7.97 5.50 12.71
CA GLY A 99 9.33 5.04 12.47
C GLY A 99 9.95 5.68 11.24
N VAL A 100 11.25 5.55 11.07
CA VAL A 100 11.95 6.08 9.89
C VAL A 100 12.12 4.96 8.88
N PHE A 101 11.48 5.09 7.72
CA PHE A 101 11.54 4.11 6.65
C PHE A 101 12.04 4.78 5.38
N ALA A 102 13.26 4.46 4.99
CA ALA A 102 13.90 5.02 3.81
C ALA A 102 14.16 3.92 2.77
N PHE A 103 13.83 4.20 1.51
CA PHE A 103 13.98 3.25 0.40
C PHE A 103 14.67 3.91 -0.78
N LYS A 104 15.52 3.18 -1.49
CA LYS A 104 16.01 3.63 -2.79
C LYS A 104 14.84 3.64 -3.80
N LYS A 105 14.66 4.73 -4.54
CA LYS A 105 13.65 4.81 -5.61
C LYS A 105 14.16 4.05 -6.83
N GLN A 106 13.38 3.09 -7.36
CA GLN A 106 13.76 2.37 -8.57
C GLN A 106 13.77 3.32 -9.78
N LYS A 107 14.86 3.29 -10.55
CA LYS A 107 15.04 4.11 -11.76
C LYS A 107 14.21 3.51 -12.91
N PHE A 108 13.43 4.33 -13.61
CA PHE A 108 12.88 3.94 -14.90
C PHE A 108 14.06 3.74 -15.88
N ILE A 109 14.31 2.51 -16.31
CA ILE A 109 15.23 2.20 -17.41
C ILE A 109 14.50 2.55 -18.72
N GLY A 110 14.29 3.85 -18.93
CA GLY A 110 13.43 4.38 -19.99
C GLY A 110 14.19 5.01 -21.14
N ASN A 111 15.16 5.88 -20.87
CA ASN A 111 16.01 6.50 -21.88
C ASN A 111 17.16 7.24 -21.18
N GLY A 112 18.40 6.84 -21.43
CA GLY A 112 19.58 7.63 -21.04
C GLY A 112 20.48 6.95 -20.02
N ASN A 113 21.71 6.66 -20.46
CA ASN A 113 22.87 6.44 -19.61
C ASN A 113 23.06 7.67 -18.71
N GLU A 114 22.55 7.61 -17.49
CA GLU A 114 22.91 8.57 -16.45
C GLU A 114 23.56 7.79 -15.33
N ASN A 115 24.89 7.88 -15.32
CA ASN A 115 25.75 7.54 -14.19
C ASN A 115 25.47 8.54 -13.08
N TRP A 116 24.37 8.35 -12.35
CA TRP A 116 24.14 9.08 -11.12
C TRP A 116 25.20 8.64 -10.11
N GLU A 117 26.00 9.57 -9.61
CA GLU A 117 26.87 9.33 -8.46
C GLU A 117 26.03 8.77 -7.31
N GLU A 118 26.55 7.80 -6.57
CA GLU A 118 25.78 7.05 -5.55
C GLU A 118 25.05 7.97 -4.56
N ASP A 119 25.70 9.07 -4.18
CA ASP A 119 25.20 10.09 -3.26
C ASP A 119 24.03 10.91 -3.80
N SER A 120 23.89 11.00 -5.12
CA SER A 120 22.81 11.72 -5.81
C SER A 120 21.57 10.87 -6.06
N TRP A 121 21.57 9.59 -5.67
CA TRP A 121 20.44 8.70 -5.94
C TRP A 121 19.17 9.13 -5.21
N PRO A 122 18.02 9.18 -5.92
CA PRO A 122 16.74 9.51 -5.30
C PRO A 122 16.29 8.39 -4.36
N CYS A 123 15.86 8.79 -3.18
CA CYS A 123 15.36 7.94 -2.13
C CYS A 123 14.00 8.47 -1.65
N LEU A 124 13.17 7.56 -1.16
CA LEU A 124 11.87 7.84 -0.56
C LEU A 124 12.00 7.71 0.95
N LEU A 125 11.54 8.71 1.69
CA LEU A 125 11.51 8.71 3.15
C LEU A 125 10.05 8.79 3.64
N TYR A 126 9.74 7.95 4.61
CA TYR A 126 8.48 7.91 5.33
C TYR A 126 8.72 7.92 6.84
N HIS A 127 7.84 8.60 7.58
CA HIS A 127 7.87 8.67 9.05
C HIS A 127 6.86 7.73 9.73
N ALA A 128 6.06 7.03 8.94
CA ALA A 128 5.12 6.05 9.41
C ALA A 128 4.85 4.99 8.33
N ARG A 129 4.40 3.82 8.78
CA ARG A 129 3.82 2.78 7.94
C ARG A 129 2.53 2.26 8.56
N TYR A 130 1.68 1.68 7.73
CA TYR A 130 0.38 1.15 8.12
C TYR A 130 0.43 -0.37 7.96
N VAL A 131 0.26 -1.08 9.08
CA VAL A 131 0.24 -2.54 9.14
C VAL A 131 -1.21 -2.99 9.06
N PHE A 132 -1.56 -3.76 8.04
CA PHE A 132 -2.90 -4.33 7.90
C PHE A 132 -2.91 -5.81 8.26
N GLU A 133 -3.86 -6.19 9.11
CA GLU A 133 -4.07 -7.55 9.60
C GLU A 133 -5.56 -7.93 9.50
N PRO A 134 -5.95 -8.76 8.52
CA PRO A 134 -5.14 -9.30 7.41
C PRO A 134 -4.87 -8.30 6.28
N ASP A 135 -4.00 -8.67 5.33
CA ASP A 135 -3.80 -7.94 4.06
C ASP A 135 -5.15 -7.74 3.31
N PRO A 136 -5.59 -6.49 3.07
CA PRO A 136 -6.85 -6.21 2.39
C PRO A 136 -6.84 -6.55 0.88
N LEU A 137 -5.67 -6.78 0.27
CA LEU A 137 -5.56 -7.24 -1.12
C LEU A 137 -5.62 -8.77 -1.23
N TYR A 138 -5.49 -9.51 -0.12
CA TYR A 138 -5.52 -10.98 -0.15
C TYR A 138 -6.76 -11.57 -0.84
N PRO A 139 -7.99 -11.07 -0.67
CA PRO A 139 -9.16 -11.58 -1.39
C PRO A 139 -9.04 -11.44 -2.93
N LEU A 140 -8.22 -10.52 -3.42
CA LEU A 140 -7.93 -10.36 -4.85
C LEU A 140 -6.86 -11.34 -5.34
N ILE A 141 -5.89 -11.64 -4.48
CA ILE A 141 -4.74 -12.51 -4.76
C ILE A 141 -5.13 -13.99 -4.64
N ALA A 142 -5.83 -14.38 -3.57
CA ALA A 142 -6.16 -15.78 -3.27
C ALA A 142 -7.14 -16.42 -4.25
N ASN A 143 -7.92 -15.62 -4.97
CA ASN A 143 -8.84 -16.11 -6.00
C ASN A 143 -8.16 -16.34 -7.36
N ASN A 144 -6.82 -16.21 -7.43
CA ASN A 144 -6.06 -16.60 -8.60
C ASN A 144 -5.45 -18.00 -8.37
N PRO A 145 -5.83 -19.01 -9.16
CA PRO A 145 -5.40 -20.40 -8.97
C PRO A 145 -3.88 -20.62 -9.10
N ALA A 146 -3.13 -19.64 -9.63
CA ALA A 146 -1.68 -19.68 -9.74
C ALA A 146 -0.93 -19.13 -8.51
N SER A 147 -1.62 -18.55 -7.51
CA SER A 147 -0.99 -17.56 -6.64
C SER A 147 -0.69 -17.99 -5.21
N LEU A 148 -1.33 -19.03 -4.65
CA LEU A 148 -1.06 -19.45 -3.26
C LEU A 148 -1.21 -20.97 -3.05
N PRO A 149 -0.34 -21.61 -2.25
CA PRO A 149 -0.59 -22.94 -1.72
C PRO A 149 -1.83 -22.92 -0.80
N GLU A 150 -2.65 -23.97 -0.84
CA GLU A 150 -3.80 -24.13 0.06
C GLU A 150 -3.37 -24.00 1.53
N GLY A 151 -4.08 -23.17 2.31
CA GLY A 151 -3.92 -23.09 3.77
C GLY A 151 -3.08 -21.92 4.32
N GLN A 152 -2.57 -21.00 3.50
CA GLN A 152 -1.95 -19.78 4.02
C GLN A 152 -2.98 -18.73 4.43
N THR A 153 -3.02 -18.37 5.72
CA THR A 153 -3.67 -17.15 6.19
C THR A 153 -2.93 -15.92 5.68
N PRO A 154 -3.62 -14.86 5.23
CA PRO A 154 -2.97 -13.58 4.94
C PRO A 154 -2.22 -13.09 6.17
N GLY A 155 -0.90 -13.02 6.06
CA GLY A 155 -0.06 -12.38 7.06
C GLY A 155 -0.27 -10.85 7.08
N PRO A 156 0.36 -10.16 8.03
CA PRO A 156 0.38 -8.70 8.04
C PRO A 156 1.01 -8.17 6.75
N ALA A 157 0.43 -7.10 6.20
CA ALA A 157 0.99 -6.38 5.07
C ALA A 157 1.31 -4.93 5.46
N HIS A 158 2.46 -4.44 5.01
CA HIS A 158 2.92 -3.08 5.27
C HIS A 158 2.56 -2.17 4.10
N TYR A 159 1.98 -1.02 4.41
CA TYR A 159 1.60 0.00 3.44
C TYR A 159 2.16 1.36 3.84
N TYR A 160 2.52 2.16 2.84
CA TYR A 160 3.04 3.51 3.01
C TYR A 160 2.11 4.49 2.33
N ARG A 161 1.71 5.55 3.03
CA ARG A 161 0.83 6.58 2.48
C ARG A 161 1.63 7.52 1.58
N LEU A 162 1.32 7.54 0.29
CA LEU A 162 2.10 8.31 -0.70
C LEU A 162 2.03 9.82 -0.47
N GLY A 163 0.97 10.32 0.16
CA GLY A 163 0.86 11.75 0.54
C GLY A 163 1.86 12.17 1.62
N ASP A 164 2.42 11.23 2.38
CA ASP A 164 3.39 11.49 3.44
C ASP A 164 4.84 11.26 2.95
N GLN A 165 5.03 10.97 1.66
CA GLN A 165 6.33 10.68 1.05
C GLN A 165 7.19 11.94 0.96
N GLN A 166 8.45 11.83 1.40
CA GLN A 166 9.49 12.79 1.11
C GLN A 166 10.50 12.19 0.13
N GLU A 167 10.91 12.96 -0.88
CA GLU A 167 11.97 12.56 -1.81
C GLU A 167 13.25 13.31 -1.44
N LEU A 168 14.31 12.54 -1.16
CA LEU A 168 15.62 13.04 -0.74
C LEU A 168 16.71 12.29 -1.52
N THR A 169 17.88 12.89 -1.64
CA THR A 169 19.07 12.19 -2.13
C THR A 169 19.62 11.24 -1.07
N ARG A 170 20.41 10.25 -1.49
CA ARG A 170 21.13 9.36 -0.58
C ARG A 170 22.02 10.15 0.38
N LYS A 171 22.72 11.18 -0.12
CA LYS A 171 23.57 12.04 0.71
C LYS A 171 22.79 12.72 1.83
N GLU A 172 21.66 13.33 1.50
CA GLU A 172 20.81 13.99 2.51
C GLU A 172 20.35 13.00 3.60
N LEU A 173 19.97 11.78 3.22
CA LEU A 173 19.63 10.74 4.19
C LEU A 173 20.82 10.36 5.09
N LEU A 174 22.00 10.19 4.51
CA LEU A 174 23.21 9.86 5.27
C LEU A 174 23.63 11.00 6.21
N ASP A 175 23.51 12.25 5.78
CA ASP A 175 23.76 13.44 6.59
C ASP A 175 22.79 13.51 7.78
N MET A 176 21.57 12.95 7.64
CA MET A 176 20.58 12.77 8.71
C MET A 176 20.82 11.53 9.59
N GLY A 177 21.84 10.71 9.29
CA GLY A 177 22.11 9.45 9.99
C GLY A 177 21.16 8.31 9.59
N ILE A 178 20.48 8.42 8.45
CA ILE A 178 19.50 7.44 7.94
C ILE A 178 20.14 6.66 6.79
N SER A 179 20.20 5.34 6.93
CA SER A 179 20.63 4.46 5.83
C SER A 179 19.42 3.93 5.06
N PRO A 180 19.29 4.18 3.74
CA PRO A 180 18.19 3.65 2.96
C PRO A 180 18.28 2.14 2.84
N ILE A 181 17.12 1.47 2.90
CA ILE A 181 17.02 0.03 2.70
C ILE A 181 17.10 -0.26 1.20
N TYR A 182 17.98 -1.21 0.87
CA TYR A 182 18.11 -1.78 -0.47
C TYR A 182 17.29 -3.06 -0.54
N GLU A 183 15.98 -2.92 -0.69
CA GLU A 183 15.16 -4.08 -1.03
C GLU A 183 15.17 -4.29 -2.53
N HIS A 184 15.66 -5.45 -2.97
CA HIS A 184 15.45 -5.87 -4.34
C HIS A 184 13.94 -6.09 -4.53
N CYS A 185 13.35 -5.34 -5.46
CA CYS A 185 12.09 -5.76 -6.06
C CYS A 185 12.36 -7.15 -6.64
N LEU A 186 11.93 -8.21 -5.97
CA LEU A 186 12.14 -9.57 -6.44
C LEU A 186 11.50 -9.69 -7.83
N GLU A 187 12.34 -9.66 -8.86
CA GLU A 187 12.07 -10.27 -10.16
C GLU A 187 12.22 -11.77 -9.93
N LYS A 188 11.12 -12.44 -9.57
CA LYS A 188 10.99 -13.88 -9.73
C LYS A 188 9.88 -14.12 -10.71
#